data_AF-A0A3B3BBP4-F1
#
_entry.id   AF-A0A3B3BBP4-F1
#
_cell.length_a   1.000
_cell.length_b   1.000
_cell.length_c   1.000
_cell.angle_alpha   90.00
_cell.angle_beta   90.00
_cell.angle_gamma   90.00
#
_symmetry.space_group_name_H-M   'P 1'
#
loop_
_entity.id
_entity.type
_entity.pdbx_description
1 polymer ?
#
loop_
_entity_poly.entity_id
_entity_poly.type
_entity_poly.pdbx_seq_one_letter_code
_entity_poly.pdbx_strand_id
1 'polypeptide(L)'
;QSGHSTKRLGFHQDSSVVNKFQQKYWKTKQTFIKATGKKEDEHVVASDANLDAKLEVFHSIQKTCMELLKVIEQYQRRICLLSQEENDLGRFLRSQGSQDKSRAGKIMQASGKALCFSSQQRMALRKPLCRLYQEVETFRYRAISDTWLTVSRMEQSRTEYRGALLWMKDVSQELDPDTQKQMEKFRKVQGQVRSTKASFDKLKNDVCQKVDLLGASRCNLLSHVLTTYQVSLILQVFHPPALRCSN
;
A
#
# COMPACT_ATOMS: atom_id res chain seq x y z
N GLN A 1 -6.81 -32.44 -72.48
CA GLN A 1 -6.82 -32.95 -71.10
C GLN A 1 -6.42 -31.82 -70.17
N SER A 2 -7.41 -31.25 -69.49
CA SER A 2 -7.30 -30.09 -68.60
C SER A 2 -7.07 -30.56 -67.16
N GLY A 3 -5.90 -30.24 -66.59
CA GLY A 3 -5.62 -30.44 -65.18
C GLY A 3 -6.03 -29.21 -64.37
N HIS A 4 -7.09 -29.32 -63.56
CA HIS A 4 -7.45 -28.34 -62.54
C HIS A 4 -6.70 -28.64 -61.24
N SER A 5 -5.73 -27.79 -60.88
CA SER A 5 -5.18 -27.73 -59.51
C SER A 5 -5.97 -26.69 -58.72
N THR A 6 -6.88 -27.15 -57.86
CA THR A 6 -7.59 -26.29 -56.91
C THR A 6 -6.72 -26.04 -55.70
N LYS A 7 -6.17 -24.81 -55.62
CA LYS A 7 -5.50 -24.25 -54.44
C LYS A 7 -6.49 -24.25 -53.25
N ARG A 8 -6.19 -25.00 -52.18
CA ARG A 8 -6.76 -24.75 -50.85
C ARG A 8 -6.04 -23.55 -50.24
N LEU A 9 -6.67 -22.37 -50.31
CA LEU A 9 -6.27 -21.20 -49.56
C LEU A 9 -7.35 -20.86 -48.53
N GLY A 10 -6.94 -20.69 -47.26
CA GLY A 10 -7.64 -19.83 -46.30
C GLY A 10 -8.62 -20.53 -45.33
N PHE A 11 -8.14 -20.91 -44.14
CA PHE A 11 -9.00 -21.05 -42.94
C PHE A 11 -8.29 -20.77 -41.60
N HIS A 12 -7.05 -20.26 -41.60
CA HIS A 12 -6.29 -20.10 -40.36
C HIS A 12 -6.40 -18.72 -39.68
N GLN A 13 -6.90 -17.69 -40.36
CA GLN A 13 -6.80 -16.31 -39.88
C GLN A 13 -8.02 -15.83 -39.07
N ASP A 14 -9.23 -16.31 -39.39
CA ASP A 14 -10.47 -15.87 -38.71
C ASP A 14 -10.63 -16.43 -37.29
N SER A 15 -10.04 -17.59 -37.00
CA SER A 15 -10.12 -18.22 -35.67
C SER A 15 -9.41 -17.40 -34.57
N SER A 16 -8.44 -16.57 -34.95
CA SER A 16 -7.64 -15.75 -34.04
C SER A 16 -8.42 -14.55 -33.51
N VAL A 17 -9.15 -13.82 -34.37
CA VAL A 17 -9.92 -12.64 -33.99
C VAL A 17 -11.12 -13.04 -33.13
N VAL A 18 -11.84 -14.10 -33.52
CA VAL A 18 -12.96 -14.65 -32.75
C VAL A 18 -12.51 -15.11 -31.37
N ASN A 19 -11.35 -15.79 -31.27
CA ASN A 19 -10.80 -16.22 -29.99
C ASN A 19 -10.46 -15.03 -29.08
N LYS A 20 -9.79 -13.99 -29.60
CA LYS A 20 -9.51 -12.76 -28.84
C LYS A 20 -10.79 -12.08 -28.35
N PHE A 21 -11.83 -12.05 -29.19
CA PHE A 21 -13.13 -11.50 -28.79
C PHE A 21 -13.78 -12.31 -27.66
N GLN A 22 -13.74 -13.64 -27.74
CA GLN A 22 -14.24 -14.52 -26.68
C GLN A 22 -13.46 -14.33 -25.37
N GLN A 23 -12.13 -14.27 -25.42
CA GLN A 23 -11.31 -13.98 -24.24
C GLN A 23 -11.72 -12.65 -23.57
N LYS A 24 -11.91 -11.60 -24.36
CA LYS A 24 -12.34 -10.28 -23.86
C LYS A 24 -13.75 -10.34 -23.28
N TYR A 25 -14.67 -11.05 -23.92
CA TYR A 25 -16.04 -11.26 -23.43
C TYR A 25 -16.01 -11.93 -22.05
N TRP A 26 -15.30 -13.05 -21.90
CA TRP A 26 -15.26 -13.81 -20.65
C TRP A 26 -14.54 -13.07 -19.52
N LYS A 27 -13.47 -12.35 -19.83
CA LYS A 27 -12.84 -11.42 -18.89
C LYS A 27 -13.83 -10.36 -18.41
N THR A 28 -14.58 -9.75 -19.33
CA THR A 28 -15.58 -8.71 -19.02
C THR A 28 -16.72 -9.28 -18.18
N LYS A 29 -17.21 -10.47 -18.51
CA LYS A 29 -18.24 -11.19 -17.75
C LYS A 29 -17.77 -11.48 -16.32
N GLN A 30 -16.52 -11.91 -16.15
CA GLN A 30 -15.91 -12.11 -14.83
C GLN A 30 -15.84 -10.80 -14.03
N THR A 31 -15.39 -9.71 -14.66
CA THR A 31 -15.38 -8.38 -14.01
C THR A 31 -16.78 -7.97 -13.55
N PHE A 32 -17.80 -8.19 -14.38
CA PHE A 32 -19.18 -7.88 -14.04
C PHE A 32 -19.70 -8.73 -12.88
N ILE A 33 -19.40 -10.04 -12.85
CA ILE A 33 -19.77 -10.93 -11.73
C ILE A 33 -19.18 -10.41 -10.42
N LYS A 34 -17.88 -10.10 -10.41
CA LYS A 34 -17.19 -9.52 -9.23
C LYS A 34 -17.82 -8.20 -8.80
N ALA A 35 -18.10 -7.29 -9.74
CA ALA A 35 -18.67 -5.97 -9.45
C ALA A 35 -20.13 -6.02 -8.96
N THR A 36 -20.92 -6.99 -9.41
CA THR A 36 -22.32 -7.14 -9.03
C THR A 36 -22.54 -8.05 -7.81
N GLY A 37 -21.47 -8.63 -7.25
CA GLY A 37 -21.56 -9.54 -6.11
C GLY A 37 -22.28 -10.85 -6.42
N LYS A 38 -22.33 -11.25 -7.70
CA LYS A 38 -22.92 -12.55 -8.08
C LYS A 38 -22.04 -13.69 -7.56
N LYS A 39 -22.67 -14.79 -7.16
CA LYS A 39 -21.98 -15.97 -6.62
C LYS A 39 -20.96 -16.51 -7.63
N GLU A 40 -19.71 -16.61 -7.19
CA GLU A 40 -18.61 -17.24 -7.93
C GLU A 40 -18.45 -18.71 -7.53
N ASP A 41 -17.65 -19.45 -8.30
CA ASP A 41 -17.34 -20.84 -8.00
C ASP A 41 -16.59 -20.95 -6.66
N GLU A 42 -17.15 -21.72 -5.72
CA GLU A 42 -16.66 -21.81 -4.34
C GLU A 42 -15.23 -22.37 -4.25
N HIS A 43 -14.86 -23.32 -5.12
CA HIS A 43 -13.52 -23.89 -5.12
C HIS A 43 -12.50 -22.89 -5.64
N VAL A 44 -12.88 -22.10 -6.65
CA VAL A 44 -12.04 -21.02 -7.18
C VAL A 44 -11.84 -19.94 -6.10
N VAL A 45 -12.90 -19.56 -5.38
CA VAL A 45 -12.80 -18.62 -4.25
C VAL A 45 -11.91 -19.17 -3.14
N ALA A 46 -12.14 -20.40 -2.70
CA ALA A 46 -11.33 -21.04 -1.67
C ALA A 46 -9.84 -21.12 -2.06
N SER A 47 -9.54 -21.38 -3.33
CA SER A 47 -8.16 -21.49 -3.83
C SER A 47 -7.35 -20.19 -3.74
N ASP A 48 -8.04 -19.03 -3.66
CA ASP A 48 -7.40 -17.73 -3.58
C ASP A 48 -7.14 -17.26 -2.13
N ALA A 49 -7.64 -17.97 -1.12
CA ALA A 49 -7.61 -17.50 0.28
C ALA A 49 -6.22 -17.07 0.77
N ASN A 50 -5.16 -17.81 0.39
CA ASN A 50 -3.79 -17.46 0.78
C ASN A 50 -3.29 -16.17 0.11
N LEU A 51 -3.67 -15.94 -1.16
CA LEU A 51 -3.35 -14.70 -1.85
C LEU A 51 -4.14 -13.54 -1.26
N ASP A 52 -5.43 -13.72 -0.98
CA ASP A 52 -6.28 -12.69 -0.38
C ASP A 52 -5.75 -12.27 1.00
N ALA A 53 -5.36 -13.22 1.84
CA ALA A 53 -4.70 -12.93 3.12
C ALA A 53 -3.43 -12.09 2.94
N LYS A 54 -2.65 -12.34 1.88
CA LYS A 54 -1.44 -11.56 1.57
C LYS A 54 -1.78 -10.14 1.09
N LEU A 55 -2.85 -9.98 0.30
CA LEU A 55 -3.34 -8.66 -0.12
C LEU A 55 -3.82 -7.82 1.06
N GLU A 56 -4.46 -8.43 2.06
CA GLU A 56 -4.84 -7.74 3.30
C GLU A 56 -3.61 -7.18 4.04
N VAL A 57 -2.50 -7.94 4.09
CA VAL A 57 -1.23 -7.43 4.65
C VAL A 57 -0.74 -6.22 3.88
N PHE A 58 -0.75 -6.28 2.55
CA PHE A 58 -0.35 -5.15 1.69
C PHE A 58 -1.22 -3.91 1.94
N HIS A 59 -2.55 -4.07 1.96
CA HIS A 59 -3.48 -2.98 2.21
C HIS A 59 -3.32 -2.39 3.62
N SER A 60 -3.09 -3.23 4.62
CA SER A 60 -2.78 -2.80 5.98
C SER A 60 -1.51 -1.95 6.04
N ILE A 61 -0.44 -2.37 5.35
CA ILE A 61 0.81 -1.57 5.25
C ILE A 61 0.52 -0.21 4.61
N GLN A 62 -0.19 -0.17 3.48
CA GLN A 62 -0.55 1.07 2.79
C GLN A 62 -1.35 2.02 3.68
N LYS A 63 -2.40 1.51 4.33
CA LYS A 63 -3.30 2.28 5.20
C LYS A 63 -2.56 2.85 6.39
N THR A 64 -1.86 2.00 7.14
CA THR A 64 -1.21 2.40 8.39
C THR A 64 -0.02 3.35 8.16
N CYS A 65 0.68 3.26 7.03
CA CYS A 65 1.68 4.26 6.65
C CYS A 65 1.05 5.64 6.35
N MET A 66 -0.11 5.69 5.72
CA MET A 66 -0.82 6.97 5.48
C MET A 66 -1.35 7.57 6.79
N GLU A 67 -1.91 6.74 7.66
CA GLU A 67 -2.37 7.16 8.98
C GLU A 67 -1.21 7.72 9.82
N LEU A 68 -0.05 7.06 9.78
CA LEU A 68 1.15 7.54 10.46
C LEU A 68 1.57 8.94 9.98
N LEU A 69 1.56 9.21 8.67
CA LEU A 69 1.85 10.56 8.15
C LEU A 69 0.90 11.61 8.72
N LYS A 70 -0.41 11.33 8.73
CA LYS A 70 -1.42 12.24 9.29
C LYS A 70 -1.17 12.53 10.76
N VAL A 71 -0.82 11.49 11.53
CA VAL A 71 -0.50 11.63 12.96
C VAL A 71 0.76 12.48 13.16
N ILE A 72 1.81 12.25 12.38
CA ILE A 72 3.05 13.03 12.46
C ILE A 72 2.81 14.50 12.11
N GLU A 73 2.05 14.78 11.05
CA GLU A 73 1.70 16.14 10.64
C GLU A 73 0.91 16.86 11.73
N GLN A 74 -0.13 16.22 12.27
CA GLN A 74 -0.93 16.77 13.35
C GLN A 74 -0.09 17.02 14.61
N TYR A 75 0.80 16.10 14.93
CA TYR A 75 1.68 16.23 16.09
C TYR A 75 2.68 17.38 15.92
N GLN A 76 3.30 17.53 14.75
CA GLN A 76 4.17 18.66 14.45
C GLN A 76 3.45 20.01 14.59
N ARG A 77 2.20 20.11 14.09
CA ARG A 77 1.39 21.32 14.23
C ARG A 77 1.10 21.63 15.70
N ARG A 78 0.69 20.62 16.48
CA ARG A 78 0.40 20.78 17.92
C ARG A 78 1.62 21.19 18.72
N ILE A 79 2.78 20.57 18.47
CA ILE A 79 4.05 20.95 19.11
C ILE A 79 4.41 22.40 18.80
N CYS A 80 4.26 22.83 17.54
CA CYS A 80 4.52 24.22 17.14
C CYS A 80 3.66 25.22 17.90
N LEU A 81 2.34 25.01 17.91
CA LEU A 81 1.40 25.91 18.58
C LEU A 81 1.66 25.94 20.08
N LEU A 82 1.78 24.78 20.73
CA LEU A 82 2.02 24.70 22.17
C LEU A 82 3.33 25.40 22.58
N SER A 83 4.40 25.20 21.81
CA SER A 83 5.68 25.86 22.08
C SER A 83 5.63 27.37 21.85
N GLN A 84 4.82 27.87 20.91
CA GLN A 84 4.63 29.31 20.71
C GLN A 84 3.92 29.93 21.92
N GLU A 85 2.78 29.37 22.31
CA GLU A 85 1.99 29.86 23.46
C GLU A 85 2.79 29.83 24.77
N GLU A 86 3.51 28.72 25.04
CA GLU A 86 4.34 28.59 26.24
C GLU A 86 5.51 29.59 26.22
N ASN A 87 6.11 29.83 25.05
CA ASN A 87 7.19 30.79 24.92
C ASN A 87 6.70 32.23 25.15
N ASP A 88 5.52 32.58 24.63
CA ASP A 88 4.95 33.91 24.77
C ASP A 88 4.51 34.18 26.21
N LEU A 89 3.92 33.20 26.89
CA LEU A 89 3.70 33.25 28.33
C LEU A 89 5.02 33.43 29.10
N GLY A 90 6.06 32.69 28.72
CA GLY A 90 7.39 32.81 29.34
C GLY A 90 7.99 34.22 29.19
N ARG A 91 7.86 34.83 28.01
CA ARG A 91 8.28 36.22 27.75
C ARG A 91 7.45 37.22 28.55
N PHE A 92 6.14 37.02 28.63
CA PHE A 92 5.24 37.86 29.41
C PHE A 92 5.62 37.86 30.89
N LEU A 93 5.79 36.69 31.51
CA LEU A 93 6.17 36.58 32.93
C LEU A 93 7.54 37.20 33.23
N ARG A 94 8.51 37.07 32.32
CA ARG A 94 9.80 37.75 32.46
C ARG A 94 9.67 39.27 32.41
N SER A 95 8.83 39.78 31.52
CA SER A 95 8.55 41.22 31.43
C SER A 95 7.89 41.74 32.71
N GLN A 96 6.78 41.14 33.15
CA GLN A 96 6.08 41.52 34.39
C GLN A 96 6.98 41.37 35.62
N GLY A 97 7.69 40.24 35.72
CA GLY A 97 8.59 39.97 36.84
C GLY A 97 9.78 40.93 36.93
N SER A 98 10.16 41.59 35.83
CA SER A 98 11.21 42.62 35.85
C SER A 98 10.74 43.96 36.43
N GLN A 99 9.43 44.21 36.39
CA GLN A 99 8.79 45.42 36.94
C GLN A 99 8.43 45.25 38.42
N ASP A 100 8.23 44.01 38.89
CA ASP A 100 7.92 43.69 40.28
C ASP A 100 9.18 43.32 41.09
N LYS A 101 9.54 44.16 42.08
CA LYS A 101 10.70 43.94 42.96
C LYS A 101 10.43 42.95 44.10
N SER A 102 9.20 42.49 44.26
CA SER A 102 8.81 41.56 45.30
C SER A 102 9.35 40.14 45.07
N ARG A 103 9.10 39.24 46.02
CA ARG A 103 9.36 37.81 45.83
C ARG A 103 8.56 37.23 44.66
N ALA A 104 7.36 37.73 44.40
CA ALA A 104 6.52 37.28 43.29
C ALA A 104 7.19 37.59 41.94
N GLY A 105 7.75 38.80 41.76
CA GLY A 105 8.50 39.15 40.55
C GLY A 105 9.71 38.25 40.28
N LYS A 106 10.47 37.87 41.33
CA LYS A 106 11.56 36.88 41.20
C LYS A 106 11.05 35.51 40.73
N ILE A 107 9.93 35.05 41.27
CA ILE A 107 9.28 33.78 40.87
C ILE A 107 8.82 33.88 39.41
N MET A 108 8.16 34.97 39.01
CA MET A 108 7.72 35.19 37.63
C MET A 108 8.88 35.14 36.64
N GLN A 109 10.03 35.76 36.94
CA GLN A 109 11.21 35.70 36.07
C GLN A 109 11.77 34.28 35.96
N ALA A 110 11.86 33.54 37.07
CA ALA A 110 12.33 32.16 37.08
C ALA A 110 11.39 31.23 36.30
N SER A 111 10.08 31.33 36.55
CA SER A 111 9.04 30.60 35.81
C SER A 111 9.08 30.94 34.33
N GLY A 112 9.19 32.23 33.98
CA GLY A 112 9.25 32.65 32.58
C GLY A 112 10.50 32.15 31.85
N LYS A 113 11.66 32.12 32.52
CA LYS A 113 12.88 31.50 31.98
C LYS A 113 12.68 29.99 31.74
N ALA A 114 12.06 29.29 32.69
CA ALA A 114 11.78 27.86 32.57
C ALA A 114 10.82 27.55 31.40
N LEU A 115 9.75 28.33 31.24
CA LEU A 115 8.78 28.19 30.13
C LEU A 115 9.43 28.45 28.76
N CYS A 116 10.23 29.51 28.62
CA CYS A 116 10.98 29.77 27.38
C CYS A 116 11.98 28.65 27.07
N PHE A 117 12.61 28.06 28.08
CA PHE A 117 13.55 26.97 27.87
C PHE A 117 12.83 25.68 27.45
N SER A 118 11.77 25.31 28.17
CA SER A 118 10.89 24.16 27.87
C SER A 118 10.35 24.22 26.45
N SER A 119 9.87 25.38 26.01
CA SER A 119 9.31 25.56 24.67
C SER A 119 10.34 25.35 23.56
N GLN A 120 11.57 25.85 23.74
CA GLN A 120 12.69 25.66 22.81
C GLN A 120 13.12 24.19 22.73
N GLN A 121 13.20 23.51 23.88
CA GLN A 121 13.53 22.09 23.93
C GLN A 121 12.48 21.24 23.21
N ARG A 122 11.19 21.54 23.39
CA ARG A 122 10.12 20.88 22.63
C ARG A 122 10.23 21.18 21.13
N MET A 123 10.66 22.39 20.74
CA MET A 123 10.89 22.72 19.34
C MET A 123 12.01 21.95 18.66
N ALA A 124 13.00 21.47 19.42
CA ALA A 124 14.03 20.60 18.89
C ALA A 124 13.46 19.28 18.31
N LEU A 125 12.27 18.85 18.74
CA LEU A 125 11.60 17.65 18.22
C LEU A 125 11.11 17.79 16.78
N ARG A 126 10.99 19.01 16.24
CA ARG A 126 10.53 19.19 14.85
C ARG A 126 11.46 18.55 13.84
N LYS A 127 12.78 18.60 14.06
CA LYS A 127 13.77 18.02 13.14
C LYS A 127 13.59 16.49 12.98
N PRO A 128 13.60 15.69 14.05
CA PRO A 128 13.39 14.24 13.91
C PRO A 128 11.98 13.89 13.43
N LEU A 129 10.95 14.67 13.76
CA LEU A 129 9.59 14.44 13.25
C LEU A 129 9.47 14.72 11.75
N CYS A 130 10.11 15.78 11.26
CA CYS A 130 10.17 16.08 9.82
C CYS A 130 10.88 14.95 9.06
N ARG A 131 11.99 14.44 9.60
CA ARG A 131 12.68 13.29 9.03
C ARG A 131 11.79 12.05 9.00
N LEU A 132 11.11 11.74 10.12
CA LEU A 132 10.16 10.62 10.16
C LEU A 132 9.06 10.75 9.10
N TYR A 133 8.50 11.95 8.93
CA TYR A 133 7.52 12.21 7.89
C TYR A 133 8.10 11.91 6.48
N GLN A 134 9.25 12.50 6.14
CA GLN A 134 9.87 12.38 4.82
C GLN A 134 10.23 10.93 4.46
N GLU A 135 10.73 10.17 5.44
CA GLU A 135 11.12 8.77 5.26
C GLU A 135 9.89 7.89 5.01
N VAL A 136 8.81 8.06 5.80
CA VAL A 136 7.54 7.34 5.59
C VAL A 136 6.89 7.75 4.27
N GLU A 137 6.93 9.04 3.92
CA GLU A 137 6.40 9.55 2.66
C GLU A 137 7.14 8.96 1.45
N THR A 138 8.46 8.94 1.49
CA THR A 138 9.30 8.33 0.45
C THR A 138 9.02 6.84 0.31
N PHE A 139 8.90 6.12 1.43
CA PHE A 139 8.54 4.70 1.43
C PHE A 139 7.20 4.45 0.75
N ARG A 140 6.19 5.29 1.03
CA ARG A 140 4.89 5.19 0.36
C ARG A 140 4.99 5.44 -1.15
N TYR A 141 5.60 6.56 -1.55
CA TYR A 141 5.65 6.92 -2.96
C TYR A 141 6.51 5.97 -3.80
N ARG A 142 7.53 5.34 -3.21
CA ARG A 142 8.42 4.42 -3.93
C ARG A 142 8.04 2.96 -3.72
N ALA A 143 8.19 2.44 -2.50
CA ALA A 143 8.09 1.01 -2.24
C ALA A 143 6.64 0.50 -2.31
N ILE A 144 5.69 1.24 -1.72
CA ILE A 144 4.28 0.86 -1.77
C ILE A 144 3.73 0.99 -3.19
N SER A 145 4.04 2.08 -3.90
CA SER A 145 3.62 2.26 -5.30
C SER A 145 4.15 1.16 -6.23
N ASP A 146 5.43 0.76 -6.11
CA ASP A 146 5.99 -0.33 -6.91
C ASP A 146 5.29 -1.69 -6.63
N THR A 147 5.04 -1.97 -5.36
CA THR A 147 4.31 -3.19 -4.96
C THR A 147 2.87 -3.14 -5.49
N TRP A 148 2.22 -1.98 -5.42
CA TRP A 148 0.86 -1.76 -5.95
C TRP A 148 0.75 -2.04 -7.45
N LEU A 149 1.75 -1.65 -8.25
CA LEU A 149 1.78 -1.96 -9.69
C LEU A 149 1.79 -3.49 -9.94
N THR A 150 2.51 -4.23 -9.10
CA THR A 150 2.60 -5.69 -9.21
C THR A 150 1.29 -6.35 -8.78
N VAL A 151 0.72 -5.90 -7.66
CA VAL A 151 -0.62 -6.31 -7.20
C VAL A 151 -1.69 -6.04 -8.26
N SER A 152 -1.67 -4.87 -8.90
CA SER A 152 -2.65 -4.52 -9.95
C SER A 152 -2.56 -5.43 -11.17
N ARG A 153 -1.34 -5.76 -11.62
CA ARG A 153 -1.12 -6.72 -12.71
C ARG A 153 -1.60 -8.12 -12.32
N MET A 154 -1.32 -8.52 -11.08
CA MET A 154 -1.76 -9.80 -10.53
C MET A 154 -3.29 -9.90 -10.50
N GLU A 155 -4.01 -8.89 -9.98
CA GLU A 155 -5.48 -8.85 -9.95
C GLU A 155 -6.10 -8.90 -11.35
N GLN A 156 -5.45 -8.26 -12.33
CA GLN A 156 -5.86 -8.36 -13.73
C GLN A 156 -5.70 -9.80 -14.26
N SER A 157 -4.56 -10.44 -13.97
CA SER A 157 -4.29 -11.81 -14.38
C SER A 157 -5.21 -12.82 -13.68
N ARG A 158 -5.55 -12.60 -12.40
CA ARG A 158 -6.58 -13.35 -11.65
C ARG A 158 -7.92 -13.29 -12.35
N THR A 159 -8.34 -12.09 -12.75
CA THR A 159 -9.60 -11.87 -13.47
C THR A 159 -9.61 -12.57 -14.83
N GLU A 160 -8.50 -12.55 -15.56
CA GLU A 160 -8.34 -13.27 -16.84
C GLU A 160 -8.43 -14.78 -16.66
N TYR A 161 -7.73 -15.34 -15.68
CA TYR A 161 -7.75 -16.76 -15.36
C TYR A 161 -9.16 -17.23 -14.97
N ARG A 162 -9.84 -16.49 -14.08
CA ARG A 162 -11.23 -16.79 -13.69
C ARG A 162 -12.20 -16.68 -14.86
N GLY A 163 -12.03 -15.69 -15.73
CA GLY A 163 -12.79 -15.58 -16.97
C GLY A 163 -12.59 -16.80 -17.89
N ALA A 164 -11.35 -17.29 -18.02
CA ALA A 164 -11.06 -18.50 -18.80
C ALA A 164 -11.68 -19.76 -18.16
N LEU A 165 -11.71 -19.86 -16.83
CA LEU A 165 -12.40 -20.96 -16.12
C LEU A 165 -13.92 -20.93 -16.35
N LEU A 166 -14.54 -19.75 -16.29
CA LEU A 166 -15.96 -19.59 -16.62
C LEU A 166 -16.25 -20.02 -18.06
N TRP A 167 -15.38 -19.64 -19.00
CA TRP A 167 -15.51 -20.07 -20.39
C TRP A 167 -15.38 -21.59 -20.54
N MET A 168 -14.40 -22.19 -19.85
CA MET A 168 -14.22 -23.64 -19.87
C MET A 168 -15.43 -24.37 -19.31
N LYS A 169 -16.02 -23.86 -18.21
CA LYS A 169 -17.25 -24.39 -17.62
C LYS A 169 -18.41 -24.35 -18.62
N ASP A 170 -18.65 -23.20 -19.24
CA ASP A 170 -19.70 -23.01 -20.25
C ASP A 170 -19.57 -24.00 -21.42
N VAL A 171 -18.37 -24.11 -22.01
CA VAL A 171 -18.13 -25.03 -23.13
C VAL A 171 -18.20 -26.50 -22.70
N SER A 172 -17.88 -26.82 -21.44
CA SER A 172 -17.96 -28.20 -20.93
C SER A 172 -19.40 -28.69 -20.73
N GLN A 173 -20.36 -27.80 -20.50
CA GLN A 173 -21.76 -28.17 -20.26
C GLN A 173 -22.47 -28.65 -21.52
N GLU A 174 -22.05 -28.15 -22.68
CA GLU A 174 -22.61 -28.47 -24.00
C GLU A 174 -21.72 -29.43 -24.80
N LEU A 175 -20.76 -30.10 -24.14
CA LEU A 175 -19.74 -30.90 -24.81
C LEU A 175 -20.26 -32.31 -25.16
N ASP A 176 -20.39 -32.58 -26.46
CA ASP A 176 -20.53 -33.90 -27.04
C ASP A 176 -19.16 -34.42 -27.52
N PRO A 177 -18.60 -35.48 -26.88
CA PRO A 177 -17.32 -36.05 -27.24
C PRO A 177 -17.24 -36.59 -28.68
N ASP A 178 -18.37 -36.98 -29.27
CA ASP A 178 -18.44 -37.53 -30.63
C ASP A 178 -18.42 -36.42 -31.70
N THR A 179 -18.67 -35.17 -31.29
CA THR A 179 -18.59 -34.01 -32.17
C THR A 179 -17.19 -33.41 -32.18
N GLN A 180 -16.38 -33.77 -33.19
CA GLN A 180 -14.98 -33.32 -33.36
C GLN A 180 -14.80 -31.80 -33.18
N LYS A 181 -15.69 -30.98 -33.75
CA LYS A 181 -15.61 -29.51 -33.69
C LYS A 181 -15.76 -28.98 -32.26
N GLN A 182 -16.59 -29.60 -31.43
CA GLN A 182 -16.77 -29.20 -30.03
C GLN A 182 -15.54 -29.60 -29.20
N MET A 183 -14.99 -30.79 -29.43
CA MET A 183 -13.72 -31.21 -28.82
C MET A 183 -12.55 -30.29 -29.18
N GLU A 184 -12.46 -29.83 -30.42
CA GLU A 184 -11.46 -28.84 -30.83
C GLU A 184 -11.64 -27.49 -30.12
N LYS A 185 -12.89 -27.00 -29.98
CA LYS A 185 -13.21 -25.80 -29.21
C LYS A 185 -12.80 -25.97 -27.74
N PHE A 186 -13.16 -27.08 -27.11
CA PHE A 186 -12.81 -27.38 -25.72
C PHE A 186 -11.30 -27.41 -25.50
N ARG A 187 -10.54 -28.10 -26.37
CA ARG A 187 -9.06 -28.13 -26.30
C ARG A 187 -8.44 -26.73 -26.41
N LYS A 188 -8.99 -25.85 -27.26
CA LYS A 188 -8.55 -24.46 -27.38
C LYS A 188 -8.77 -23.67 -26.09
N VAL A 189 -9.96 -23.77 -25.48
CA VAL A 189 -10.28 -23.11 -24.21
C VAL A 189 -9.41 -23.65 -23.08
N GLN A 190 -9.21 -24.97 -23.02
CA GLN A 190 -8.32 -25.60 -22.05
C GLN A 190 -6.88 -25.09 -22.18
N GLY A 191 -6.40 -24.86 -23.41
CA GLY A 191 -5.11 -24.20 -23.67
C GLY A 191 -5.05 -22.79 -23.08
N GLN A 192 -6.11 -22.00 -23.24
CA GLN A 192 -6.20 -20.66 -22.67
C GLN A 192 -6.20 -20.68 -21.13
N VAL A 193 -6.91 -21.62 -20.51
CA VAL A 193 -6.91 -21.82 -19.05
C VAL A 193 -5.50 -22.13 -18.55
N ARG A 194 -4.78 -23.04 -19.20
CA ARG A 194 -3.39 -23.36 -18.82
C ARG A 194 -2.47 -22.15 -18.93
N SER A 195 -2.57 -21.38 -20.02
CA SER A 195 -1.74 -20.20 -20.26
C SER A 195 -2.01 -19.06 -19.25
N THR A 196 -3.29 -18.76 -19.00
CA THR A 196 -3.69 -17.73 -18.03
C THR A 196 -3.36 -18.14 -16.59
N LYS A 197 -3.53 -19.42 -16.25
CA LYS A 197 -3.11 -19.98 -14.96
C LYS A 197 -1.62 -19.81 -14.71
N ALA A 198 -0.77 -20.17 -15.68
CA ALA A 198 0.67 -20.04 -15.53
C ALA A 198 1.10 -18.58 -15.30
N SER A 199 0.43 -17.63 -15.98
CA SER A 199 0.68 -16.20 -15.81
C SER A 199 0.22 -15.70 -14.43
N PHE A 200 -0.95 -16.15 -13.98
CA PHE A 200 -1.50 -15.81 -12.67
C PHE A 200 -0.65 -16.38 -11.53
N ASP A 201 -0.26 -17.66 -11.61
CA ASP A 201 0.56 -18.32 -10.58
C ASP A 201 1.93 -17.66 -10.45
N LYS A 202 2.53 -17.21 -11.56
CA LYS A 202 3.76 -16.40 -11.54
C LYS A 202 3.56 -15.07 -10.80
N LEU A 203 2.55 -14.28 -11.19
CA LEU A 203 2.28 -12.97 -10.58
C LEU A 203 1.86 -13.08 -9.11
N LYS A 204 1.17 -14.15 -8.74
CA LYS A 204 0.85 -14.48 -7.35
C LYS A 204 2.12 -14.66 -6.51
N ASN A 205 3.11 -15.40 -7.02
CA ASN A 205 4.39 -15.56 -6.33
C ASN A 205 5.16 -14.23 -6.24
N ASP A 206 5.17 -13.45 -7.32
CA ASP A 206 5.81 -12.13 -7.34
C ASP A 206 5.19 -11.19 -6.28
N VAL A 207 3.86 -11.18 -6.15
CA VAL A 207 3.15 -10.41 -5.12
C VAL A 207 3.53 -10.88 -3.73
N CYS A 208 3.51 -12.18 -3.45
CA CYS A 208 3.86 -12.72 -2.14
C CYS A 208 5.26 -12.25 -1.71
N GLN A 209 6.26 -12.43 -2.57
CA GLN A 209 7.63 -12.03 -2.28
C GLN A 209 7.77 -10.52 -2.08
N LYS A 210 7.15 -9.71 -2.94
CA LYS A 210 7.20 -8.25 -2.80
C LYS A 210 6.53 -7.76 -1.53
N VAL A 211 5.40 -8.34 -1.13
CA VAL A 211 4.69 -7.96 0.10
C VAL A 211 5.52 -8.33 1.33
N ASP A 212 6.17 -9.49 1.33
CA ASP A 212 7.04 -9.91 2.45
C ASP A 212 8.26 -8.97 2.57
N LEU A 213 8.91 -8.63 1.45
CA LEU A 213 10.00 -7.64 1.41
C LEU A 213 9.53 -6.24 1.82
N LEU A 214 8.33 -5.82 1.41
CA LEU A 214 7.74 -4.55 1.79
C LEU A 214 7.50 -4.48 3.31
N GLY A 215 7.01 -5.56 3.91
CA GLY A 215 6.85 -5.69 5.34
C GLY A 215 8.18 -5.55 6.09
N ALA A 216 9.20 -6.30 5.67
CA ALA A 216 10.54 -6.23 6.27
C ALA A 216 11.17 -4.83 6.11
N SER A 217 11.06 -4.23 4.92
CA SER A 217 11.57 -2.89 4.64
C SER A 217 10.90 -1.83 5.51
N ARG A 218 9.57 -1.92 5.71
CA ARG A 218 8.83 -1.04 6.62
C ARG A 218 9.34 -1.16 8.06
N CYS A 219 9.52 -2.39 8.56
CA CYS A 219 10.04 -2.61 9.91
C CYS A 219 11.42 -1.99 10.07
N ASN A 220 12.33 -2.20 9.13
CA ASN A 220 13.69 -1.63 9.18
C ASN A 220 13.66 -0.10 9.16
N LEU A 221 12.84 0.50 8.29
CA LEU A 221 12.66 1.95 8.20
C LEU A 221 12.20 2.53 9.54
N LEU A 222 11.13 1.96 10.11
CA LEU A 222 10.52 2.46 11.34
C LEU A 222 11.46 2.27 12.54
N SER A 223 12.11 1.11 12.67
CA SER A 223 13.06 0.85 13.74
C SER A 223 14.20 1.87 13.76
N HIS A 224 14.72 2.26 12.60
CA HIS A 224 15.79 3.25 12.52
C HIS A 224 15.30 4.68 12.81
N VAL A 225 14.22 5.11 12.16
CA VAL A 225 13.80 6.51 12.22
C VAL A 225 13.06 6.85 13.53
N LEU A 226 12.29 5.92 14.09
CA LEU A 226 11.66 6.10 15.40
C LEU A 226 12.68 6.16 16.54
N THR A 227 13.78 5.41 16.45
CA THR A 227 14.86 5.49 17.44
C THR A 227 15.43 6.90 17.52
N THR A 228 15.64 7.55 16.37
CA THR A 228 16.15 8.93 16.32
C THR A 228 15.17 9.92 16.98
N TYR A 229 13.88 9.75 16.73
CA TYR A 229 12.82 10.54 17.38
C TYR A 229 12.78 10.30 18.89
N GLN A 230 12.81 9.04 19.34
CA GLN A 230 12.75 8.66 20.74
C GLN A 230 13.95 9.21 21.53
N VAL A 231 15.16 9.07 21.00
CA VAL A 231 16.37 9.61 21.63
C VAL A 231 16.26 11.14 21.78
N SER A 232 15.76 11.83 20.76
CA SER A 232 15.56 13.28 20.82
C SER A 232 14.49 13.67 21.84
N LEU A 233 13.39 12.91 21.94
CA LEU A 233 12.34 13.12 22.93
C LEU A 233 12.90 13.02 24.36
N ILE A 234 13.67 11.98 24.65
CA ILE A 234 14.27 11.76 25.96
C ILE A 234 15.29 12.86 26.27
N LEU A 235 16.25 13.09 25.38
CA LEU A 235 17.36 14.01 25.65
C LEU A 235 16.93 15.48 25.69
N GLN A 236 15.96 15.88 24.88
CA GLN A 236 15.56 17.29 24.80
C GLN A 236 14.48 17.63 25.81
N VAL A 237 13.44 16.79 25.95
CA VAL A 237 12.26 17.13 26.76
C VAL A 237 12.36 16.58 28.18
N PHE A 238 12.70 15.31 28.34
CA PHE A 238 12.68 14.67 29.67
C PHE A 238 14.00 14.79 30.44
N HIS A 239 15.13 14.92 29.74
CA HIS A 239 16.45 15.05 30.36
C HIS A 239 17.30 16.16 29.71
N PRO A 240 16.80 17.41 29.67
CA PRO A 240 17.51 18.51 29.02
C PRO A 240 18.91 18.70 29.61
N PRO A 241 19.94 18.98 28.77
CA PRO A 241 21.32 19.14 29.22
C PRO A 241 21.50 20.19 30.34
N ALA A 242 20.65 21.22 30.37
CA ALA A 242 20.68 22.26 31.39
C ALA A 242 20.46 21.75 32.83
N LEU A 243 19.80 20.59 33.01
CA LEU A 243 19.64 19.95 34.33
C LEU A 243 20.84 19.08 34.73
N ARG A 244 21.78 18.79 33.82
CA ARG A 244 23.01 18.04 34.15
C ARG A 244 24.11 18.90 34.77
N CYS A 245 24.11 20.20 34.52
CA CYS A 245 25.14 21.13 35.01
C CYS A 245 24.80 21.75 36.37
N SER A 246 23.91 21.12 37.16
CA SER A 246 23.48 21.63 38.47
C SER A 246 23.69 20.65 39.63
N ASN A 247 24.53 19.63 39.44
CA ASN A 247 25.06 18.78 40.51
C ASN A 247 26.58 18.89 40.57
#